data_AF-A0A376FCS1-F1
#
_entry.id   AF-A0A376FCS1-F1
#
_cell.length_a   1.000
_cell.length_b   1.000
_cell.length_c   1.000
_cell.angle_alpha   90.00
_cell.angle_beta   90.00
_cell.angle_gamma   90.00
#
_symmetry.space_group_name_H-M   'P 1'
#
loop_
_entity.id
_entity.type
_entity.pdbx_description
1 polymer ?
#
loop_
_entity_poly.entity_id
_entity_poly.type
_entity_poly.pdbx_seq_one_letter_code
_entity_poly.pdbx_strand_id
1 'polypeptide(L)'
;MHRIDTPTAQADKFGQGKNGFTNGDPATGRRATDLNSDMWDAVQEEICNAIEKSGAVLNKGQHDQLYQAIVKLITDRVPDALLRSKNLADVVDKALARSNLELGTAAIRNTADNSNNNALVPVGYKGNFTADSNHGAIDFATYPFVVGESLFIDTRGCTNNPPFITQDFYYIDVVCATGPAQGGRVNRPLIQFVSYTNSKLILAIREDDGTTIGWRYFRAVQYDSDNNTVTIPGALKAVNGGAELSQNAINIRGAGNKHLWFFNASGAEMGLVYASDDKVLHLRAAQGPSVDIQSNGNVIAPNYLEAKDDIHSGRNISSVGLIQAGAGLYDTPGVRVYSPNNPPPQQDLSPYARRDSITTVGLSSNNPAYPYMRQESTGAVIELAPQDWVRGNFLQGMRLGAQGAANNNNGGWAVAPNGAVLTASYQDANYTAVYYRYPQYNLNGTWYNTGAI
;
A
#
# COMPACT_ATOMS: atom_id res chain seq x y z
N MET A 1 -87.67 30.49 -54.68
CA MET A 1 -87.80 31.96 -54.77
C MET A 1 -87.32 32.44 -56.14
N HIS A 2 -88.00 33.41 -56.75
CA HIS A 2 -87.53 34.11 -57.97
C HIS A 2 -87.20 35.59 -57.69
N ARG A 3 -86.56 36.25 -58.66
CA ARG A 3 -86.25 37.70 -58.60
C ARG A 3 -87.49 38.50 -59.03
N ILE A 4 -87.61 39.74 -58.55
CA ILE A 4 -88.67 40.65 -58.98
C ILE A 4 -88.56 40.95 -60.49
N ASP A 5 -89.67 40.77 -61.19
CA ASP A 5 -89.75 40.72 -62.66
C ASP A 5 -90.87 41.60 -63.24
N THR A 6 -91.46 42.46 -62.42
CA THR A 6 -92.37 43.51 -62.88
C THR A 6 -91.69 44.47 -63.86
N PRO A 7 -92.42 45.13 -64.77
CA PRO A 7 -91.85 46.09 -65.73
C PRO A 7 -91.04 47.24 -65.10
N THR A 8 -91.31 47.58 -63.83
CA THR A 8 -90.62 48.63 -63.07
C THR A 8 -89.48 48.10 -62.19
N ALA A 9 -89.14 46.80 -62.30
CA ALA A 9 -87.95 46.24 -61.67
C ALA A 9 -86.67 46.86 -62.24
N GLN A 10 -85.64 47.01 -61.40
CA GLN A 10 -84.32 47.41 -61.89
C GLN A 10 -83.69 46.24 -62.64
N ALA A 11 -83.57 46.36 -63.96
CA ALA A 11 -82.81 45.44 -64.77
C ALA A 11 -81.36 45.32 -64.24
N ASP A 12 -80.87 44.09 -64.11
CA ASP A 12 -79.47 43.75 -63.83
C ASP A 12 -78.84 44.41 -62.59
N LYS A 13 -79.65 44.80 -61.59
CA LYS A 13 -79.13 45.46 -60.36
C LYS A 13 -78.01 44.67 -59.68
N PHE A 14 -78.06 43.35 -59.76
CA PHE A 14 -77.08 42.44 -59.13
C PHE A 14 -76.25 41.65 -60.17
N GLY A 15 -76.16 42.12 -61.41
CA GLY A 15 -75.49 41.47 -62.55
C GLY A 15 -76.47 41.00 -63.63
N GLN A 16 -75.95 40.58 -64.77
CA GLN A 16 -76.75 40.19 -65.94
C GLN A 16 -77.81 39.13 -65.60
N GLY A 17 -79.07 39.40 -65.94
CA GLY A 17 -80.25 38.60 -65.64
C GLY A 17 -80.75 38.69 -64.19
N LYS A 18 -80.16 39.53 -63.32
CA LYS A 18 -80.47 39.58 -61.88
C LYS A 18 -81.13 40.90 -61.48
N ASN A 19 -82.40 40.99 -61.82
CA ASN A 19 -83.23 42.15 -61.49
C ASN A 19 -83.37 42.37 -59.98
N GLY A 20 -83.60 43.61 -59.57
CA GLY A 20 -83.75 43.98 -58.16
C GLY A 20 -84.69 45.17 -57.92
N PHE A 21 -85.00 45.41 -56.65
CA PHE A 21 -85.87 46.51 -56.23
C PHE A 21 -85.20 47.88 -56.37
N THR A 22 -85.98 48.90 -56.73
CA THR A 22 -85.58 50.30 -56.68
C THR A 22 -86.66 51.14 -56.00
N ASN A 23 -86.24 52.17 -55.25
CA ASN A 23 -87.16 53.14 -54.63
C ASN A 23 -87.77 54.11 -55.66
N GLY A 24 -87.34 53.98 -56.93
CA GLY A 24 -87.57 54.99 -57.94
C GLY A 24 -86.66 56.19 -57.73
N ASP A 25 -86.70 57.11 -58.67
CA ASP A 25 -86.03 58.39 -58.59
C ASP A 25 -86.91 59.41 -59.35
N PRO A 26 -87.63 60.28 -58.62
CA PRO A 26 -88.49 61.29 -59.22
C PRO A 26 -87.73 62.25 -60.14
N ALA A 27 -86.45 62.51 -59.88
CA ALA A 27 -85.64 63.44 -60.67
C ALA A 27 -85.29 62.88 -62.07
N THR A 28 -85.23 61.55 -62.21
CA THR A 28 -84.94 60.86 -63.48
C THR A 28 -86.19 60.22 -64.11
N GLY A 29 -87.38 60.45 -63.54
CA GLY A 29 -88.64 59.87 -64.00
C GLY A 29 -88.76 58.36 -63.75
N ARG A 30 -87.86 57.80 -62.95
CA ARG A 30 -87.79 56.37 -62.68
C ARG A 30 -88.82 55.98 -61.62
N ARG A 31 -89.76 55.10 -61.98
CA ARG A 31 -90.76 54.58 -61.03
C ARG A 31 -90.12 53.66 -60.00
N ALA A 32 -90.68 53.64 -58.79
CA ALA A 32 -90.39 52.60 -57.82
C ALA A 32 -90.82 51.23 -58.36
N THR A 33 -90.16 50.17 -57.90
CA THR A 33 -90.52 48.80 -58.31
C THR A 33 -91.91 48.46 -57.79
N ASP A 34 -92.82 48.13 -58.69
CA ASP A 34 -94.13 47.61 -58.36
C ASP A 34 -93.97 46.20 -57.77
N LEU A 35 -94.82 45.86 -56.81
CA LEU A 35 -94.85 44.53 -56.20
C LEU A 35 -95.86 43.66 -56.94
N ASN A 36 -95.52 42.40 -57.25
CA ASN A 36 -96.45 41.42 -57.82
C ASN A 36 -96.72 40.27 -56.84
N SER A 37 -97.86 39.59 -57.02
CA SER A 37 -98.25 38.43 -56.22
C SER A 37 -97.23 37.31 -56.33
N ASP A 38 -96.77 37.00 -57.54
CA ASP A 38 -95.91 35.83 -57.81
C ASP A 38 -94.63 35.84 -56.95
N MET A 39 -94.00 37.02 -56.79
CA MET A 39 -92.80 37.15 -55.97
C MET A 39 -93.10 37.05 -54.48
N TRP A 40 -94.20 37.66 -54.01
CA TRP A 40 -94.57 37.62 -52.59
C TRP A 40 -95.12 36.26 -52.15
N ASP A 41 -95.86 35.58 -53.01
CA ASP A 41 -96.30 34.20 -52.80
C ASP A 41 -95.07 33.28 -52.75
N ALA A 42 -94.08 33.45 -53.64
CA ALA A 42 -92.84 32.68 -53.58
C ALA A 42 -92.03 32.94 -52.29
N VAL A 43 -92.01 34.17 -51.76
CA VAL A 43 -91.38 34.46 -50.46
C VAL A 43 -92.15 33.80 -49.31
N GLN A 44 -93.47 33.92 -49.31
CA GLN A 44 -94.34 33.30 -48.31
C GLN A 44 -94.13 31.78 -48.31
N GLU A 45 -94.20 31.14 -49.46
CA GLU A 45 -94.09 29.69 -49.58
C GLU A 45 -92.69 29.18 -49.21
N GLU A 46 -91.59 29.90 -49.47
CA GLU A 46 -90.26 29.47 -49.01
C GLU A 46 -90.16 29.48 -47.47
N ILE A 47 -90.78 30.48 -46.83
CA ILE A 47 -90.83 30.56 -45.36
C ILE A 47 -91.77 29.49 -44.81
N CYS A 48 -92.96 29.33 -45.39
CA CYS A 48 -93.95 28.34 -45.00
C CYS A 48 -93.43 26.91 -45.17
N ASN A 49 -92.82 26.58 -46.30
CA ASN A 49 -92.21 25.27 -46.53
C ASN A 49 -91.10 24.96 -45.53
N ALA A 50 -90.28 25.94 -45.13
CA ALA A 50 -89.28 25.73 -44.09
C ALA A 50 -89.91 25.41 -42.73
N ILE A 51 -91.02 26.06 -42.39
CA ILE A 51 -91.80 25.81 -41.16
C ILE A 51 -92.44 24.41 -41.20
N GLU A 52 -93.11 24.07 -42.29
CA GLU A 52 -93.80 22.79 -42.46
C GLU A 52 -92.83 21.61 -42.51
N LYS A 53 -91.65 21.78 -43.13
CA LYS A 53 -90.59 20.75 -43.11
C LYS A 53 -90.01 20.50 -41.71
N SER A 54 -90.13 21.45 -40.78
CA SER A 54 -89.82 21.19 -39.37
C SER A 54 -90.90 20.34 -38.67
N GLY A 55 -92.00 20.00 -39.36
CA GLY A 55 -93.16 19.30 -38.83
C GLY A 55 -94.15 20.19 -38.07
N ALA A 56 -94.01 21.52 -38.15
CA ALA A 56 -94.93 22.47 -37.53
C ALA A 56 -96.08 22.83 -38.50
N VAL A 57 -97.26 23.11 -37.97
CA VAL A 57 -98.43 23.59 -38.75
C VAL A 57 -98.44 25.11 -38.72
N LEU A 58 -98.68 25.75 -39.87
CA LEU A 58 -98.73 27.21 -39.99
C LEU A 58 -99.84 27.82 -39.13
N ASN A 59 -99.49 28.82 -38.33
CA ASN A 59 -100.39 29.53 -37.42
C ASN A 59 -100.34 31.05 -37.68
N LYS A 60 -101.44 31.61 -38.19
CA LYS A 60 -101.56 33.04 -38.49
C LYS A 60 -101.32 33.96 -37.27
N GLY A 61 -101.61 33.49 -36.06
CA GLY A 61 -101.42 34.26 -34.83
C GLY A 61 -100.01 34.22 -34.24
N GLN A 62 -99.08 33.47 -34.84
CA GLN A 62 -97.74 33.26 -34.33
C GLN A 62 -96.69 33.91 -35.25
N HIS A 63 -95.89 34.83 -34.70
CA HIS A 63 -94.93 35.64 -35.46
C HIS A 63 -93.46 35.21 -35.30
N ASP A 64 -93.19 34.05 -34.68
CA ASP A 64 -91.84 33.49 -34.50
C ASP A 64 -91.66 32.09 -35.12
N GLN A 65 -92.60 31.64 -35.96
CA GLN A 65 -92.64 30.27 -36.48
C GLN A 65 -91.39 29.88 -37.27
N LEU A 66 -90.87 30.77 -38.12
CA LEU A 66 -89.64 30.51 -38.87
C LEU A 66 -88.44 30.33 -37.94
N TYR A 67 -88.36 31.12 -36.87
CA TYR A 67 -87.31 30.99 -35.87
C TYR A 67 -87.39 29.62 -35.18
N GLN A 68 -88.57 29.23 -34.70
CA GLN A 68 -88.79 27.93 -34.07
C GLN A 68 -88.45 26.76 -35.01
N ALA A 69 -88.84 26.87 -36.29
CA ALA A 69 -88.55 25.88 -37.31
C ALA A 69 -87.05 25.73 -37.57
N ILE A 70 -86.30 26.83 -37.65
CA ILE A 70 -84.84 26.80 -37.81
C ILE A 70 -84.18 26.14 -36.60
N VAL A 71 -84.56 26.52 -35.38
CA VAL A 71 -84.02 25.92 -34.15
C VAL A 71 -84.26 24.41 -34.13
N LYS A 72 -85.49 23.99 -34.49
CA LYS A 72 -85.86 22.58 -34.54
C LYS A 72 -85.09 21.80 -35.60
N LEU A 73 -85.06 22.29 -36.85
CA LEU A 73 -84.36 21.63 -37.95
C LEU A 73 -82.85 21.49 -37.71
N ILE A 74 -82.23 22.45 -37.03
CA ILE A 74 -80.82 22.36 -36.62
C ILE A 74 -80.65 21.31 -35.52
N THR A 75 -81.53 21.31 -34.51
CA THR A 75 -81.46 20.35 -33.40
C THR A 75 -81.66 18.91 -33.89
N ASP A 76 -82.62 18.69 -34.79
CA ASP A 76 -82.93 17.36 -35.34
C ASP A 76 -81.82 16.80 -36.25
N ARG A 77 -81.02 17.68 -36.89
CA ARG A 77 -79.86 17.27 -37.73
C ARG A 77 -78.59 17.04 -36.93
N VAL A 78 -78.56 17.39 -35.64
CA VAL A 78 -77.42 17.18 -34.75
C VAL A 78 -77.85 16.37 -33.51
N PRO A 79 -78.47 15.18 -33.68
CA PRO A 79 -78.89 14.37 -32.54
C PRO A 79 -77.70 13.82 -31.74
N ASP A 80 -76.51 13.76 -32.36
CA ASP A 80 -75.33 13.09 -31.81
C ASP A 80 -74.22 14.05 -31.34
N ALA A 81 -74.44 15.37 -31.37
CA ALA A 81 -73.46 16.27 -30.75
C ALA A 81 -73.64 16.27 -29.23
N LEU A 82 -72.52 16.08 -28.54
CA LEU A 82 -72.46 16.21 -27.09
C LEU A 82 -72.69 17.68 -26.69
N LEU A 83 -73.70 17.92 -25.86
CA LEU A 83 -74.01 19.23 -25.32
C LEU A 83 -73.04 19.57 -24.20
N ARG A 84 -72.35 20.71 -24.31
CA ARG A 84 -71.43 21.20 -23.26
C ARG A 84 -72.06 21.20 -21.87
N SER A 85 -73.32 21.62 -21.76
CA SER A 85 -74.04 21.70 -20.49
C SER A 85 -74.38 20.34 -19.86
N LYS A 86 -74.37 19.26 -20.65
CA LYS A 86 -74.61 17.90 -20.16
C LYS A 86 -73.35 17.23 -19.63
N ASN A 87 -72.17 17.81 -19.85
CA ASN A 87 -70.89 17.30 -19.35
C ASN A 87 -70.71 15.79 -19.60
N LEU A 88 -70.94 15.34 -20.84
CA LEU A 88 -70.85 13.95 -21.29
C LEU A 88 -71.92 12.99 -20.71
N ALA A 89 -72.93 13.49 -19.98
CA ALA A 89 -74.04 12.67 -19.50
C ALA A 89 -74.94 12.15 -20.64
N ASP A 90 -74.87 12.80 -21.79
CA ASP A 90 -75.57 12.51 -23.05
C ASP A 90 -74.79 11.56 -23.98
N VAL A 91 -73.64 11.04 -23.55
CA VAL A 91 -72.96 9.93 -24.25
C VAL A 91 -73.86 8.68 -24.19
N VAL A 92 -74.34 8.25 -25.36
CA VAL A 92 -75.25 7.10 -25.52
C VAL A 92 -74.56 5.79 -25.12
N ASP A 93 -73.38 5.50 -25.68
CA ASP A 93 -72.59 4.32 -25.34
C ASP A 93 -71.27 4.73 -24.67
N LYS A 94 -71.30 4.73 -23.33
CA LYS A 94 -70.13 5.05 -22.51
C LYS A 94 -69.00 4.02 -22.68
N ALA A 95 -69.31 2.76 -22.99
CA ALA A 95 -68.31 1.71 -23.14
C ALA A 95 -67.56 1.85 -24.47
N LEU A 96 -68.29 2.03 -25.58
CA LEU A 96 -67.68 2.28 -26.89
C LEU A 96 -66.91 3.60 -26.91
N ALA A 97 -67.42 4.66 -26.26
CA ALA A 97 -66.71 5.93 -26.13
C ALA A 97 -65.35 5.77 -25.41
N ARG A 98 -65.30 5.00 -24.32
CA ARG A 98 -64.03 4.66 -23.65
C ARG A 98 -63.10 3.84 -24.52
N SER A 99 -63.63 2.94 -25.35
CA SER A 99 -62.85 2.12 -26.27
C SER A 99 -62.19 2.95 -27.37
N ASN A 100 -62.94 3.86 -28.00
CA ASN A 100 -62.44 4.70 -29.09
C ASN A 100 -61.43 5.76 -28.64
N LEU A 101 -61.47 6.15 -27.36
CA LEU A 101 -60.46 7.00 -26.73
C LEU A 101 -59.27 6.21 -26.18
N GLU A 102 -59.23 4.89 -26.41
CA GLU A 102 -58.20 3.97 -25.91
C GLU A 102 -58.06 3.94 -24.36
N LEU A 103 -59.10 4.39 -23.64
CA LEU A 103 -59.14 4.41 -22.17
C LEU A 103 -59.57 3.05 -21.58
N GLY A 104 -60.36 2.27 -22.32
CA GLY A 104 -60.78 0.92 -21.94
C GLY A 104 -61.41 0.83 -20.54
N THR A 105 -60.95 -0.12 -19.72
CA THR A 105 -61.43 -0.34 -18.34
C THR A 105 -60.85 0.64 -17.32
N ALA A 106 -59.81 1.42 -17.67
CA ALA A 106 -59.17 2.35 -16.74
C ALA A 106 -60.14 3.46 -16.27
N ALA A 107 -61.06 3.88 -17.14
CA ALA A 107 -62.08 4.89 -16.85
C ALA A 107 -63.35 4.33 -16.17
N ILE A 108 -63.38 3.04 -15.81
CA ILE A 108 -64.47 2.40 -15.02
C ILE A 108 -64.10 2.33 -13.54
N ARG A 109 -62.81 2.49 -13.19
CA ARG A 109 -62.38 2.49 -11.80
C ARG A 109 -62.92 3.76 -11.12
N ASN A 110 -63.83 3.59 -10.15
CA ASN A 110 -64.23 4.66 -9.24
C ASN A 110 -62.98 5.31 -8.62
N THR A 111 -63.06 6.59 -8.22
CA THR A 111 -62.13 7.16 -7.23
C THR A 111 -62.05 6.17 -6.08
N ALA A 112 -60.85 5.65 -5.80
CA ALA A 112 -60.58 4.55 -4.89
C ALA A 112 -61.64 4.42 -3.76
N ASP A 113 -62.62 3.53 -3.96
CA ASP A 113 -63.48 3.08 -2.87
C ASP A 113 -62.55 2.37 -1.86
N ASN A 114 -62.34 3.02 -0.71
CA ASN A 114 -61.58 2.53 0.45
C ASN A 114 -60.08 2.20 0.25
N SER A 115 -59.28 3.09 -0.36
CA SER A 115 -57.84 3.09 -0.05
C SER A 115 -57.58 3.97 1.17
N ASN A 116 -56.89 3.43 2.19
CA ASN A 116 -56.64 4.07 3.48
C ASN A 116 -55.70 5.31 3.42
N ASN A 117 -55.62 6.05 2.30
CA ASN A 117 -54.68 7.16 2.16
C ASN A 117 -55.03 8.23 1.10
N ASN A 118 -56.29 8.37 0.67
CA ASN A 118 -56.79 9.53 -0.10
C ASN A 118 -55.95 9.97 -1.34
N ALA A 119 -55.15 9.10 -1.96
CA ALA A 119 -54.28 9.50 -3.05
C ALA A 119 -55.05 9.54 -4.40
N LEU A 120 -55.17 10.74 -4.97
CA LEU A 120 -55.59 10.96 -6.35
C LEU A 120 -54.45 10.53 -7.30
N VAL A 121 -54.72 9.66 -8.27
CA VAL A 121 -53.74 9.27 -9.32
C VAL A 121 -54.20 9.82 -10.67
N PRO A 122 -53.42 10.67 -11.36
CA PRO A 122 -53.78 11.18 -12.66
C PRO A 122 -53.68 10.09 -13.76
N VAL A 123 -54.60 10.15 -14.73
CA VAL A 123 -54.59 9.29 -15.91
C VAL A 123 -53.39 9.61 -16.82
N GLY A 124 -52.58 8.60 -17.12
CA GLY A 124 -51.39 8.71 -17.99
C GLY A 124 -50.04 8.72 -17.28
N TYR A 125 -49.99 8.68 -15.94
CA TYR A 125 -48.73 8.56 -15.21
C TYR A 125 -48.34 7.09 -15.02
N LYS A 126 -47.22 6.67 -15.60
CA LYS A 126 -46.69 5.31 -15.52
C LYS A 126 -45.94 5.14 -14.18
N GLY A 127 -46.70 5.01 -13.08
CA GLY A 127 -46.14 4.88 -11.73
C GLY A 127 -47.24 4.71 -10.70
N ASN A 128 -47.82 3.52 -10.64
CA ASN A 128 -48.89 3.15 -9.73
C ASN A 128 -48.31 2.67 -8.40
N PHE A 129 -47.98 3.56 -7.45
CA PHE A 129 -47.63 3.14 -6.09
C PHE A 129 -48.04 4.19 -5.04
N THR A 130 -48.75 3.73 -4.00
CA THR A 130 -48.50 4.19 -2.62
C THR A 130 -46.98 4.24 -2.43
N ALA A 131 -46.42 5.18 -1.68
CA ALA A 131 -44.95 5.23 -1.46
C ALA A 131 -44.38 3.98 -0.71
N ASP A 132 -45.12 2.88 -0.69
CA ASP A 132 -44.74 1.58 -0.19
C ASP A 132 -44.18 0.76 -1.36
N SER A 133 -42.87 0.57 -1.38
CA SER A 133 -42.24 -0.48 -2.18
C SER A 133 -42.57 -1.90 -1.67
N ASN A 134 -43.42 -2.04 -0.64
CA ASN A 134 -43.80 -3.32 -0.05
C ASN A 134 -44.50 -4.22 -1.09
N HIS A 135 -43.75 -5.20 -1.57
CA HIS A 135 -44.25 -6.24 -2.46
C HIS A 135 -44.61 -7.49 -1.65
N GLY A 136 -45.62 -8.23 -2.09
CA GLY A 136 -45.94 -9.56 -1.53
C GLY A 136 -44.81 -10.58 -1.79
N ALA A 137 -44.98 -11.79 -1.28
CA ALA A 137 -44.07 -12.89 -1.59
C ALA A 137 -43.92 -13.09 -3.12
N ILE A 138 -42.69 -13.33 -3.58
CA ILE A 138 -42.39 -13.66 -4.98
C ILE A 138 -41.69 -15.01 -5.10
N ASP A 139 -41.77 -15.59 -6.28
CA ASP A 139 -40.89 -16.68 -6.70
C ASP A 139 -39.71 -16.10 -7.49
N PHE A 140 -38.52 -16.06 -6.89
CA PHE A 140 -37.33 -15.48 -7.54
C PHE A 140 -36.94 -16.20 -8.84
N ALA A 141 -37.34 -17.46 -9.03
CA ALA A 141 -37.07 -18.18 -10.25
C ALA A 141 -37.93 -17.69 -11.41
N THR A 142 -39.24 -17.47 -11.18
CA THR A 142 -40.21 -17.21 -12.25
C THR A 142 -40.68 -15.76 -12.34
N TYR A 143 -40.40 -14.94 -11.34
CA TYR A 143 -40.85 -13.54 -11.30
C TYR A 143 -40.32 -12.73 -12.51
N PRO A 144 -41.19 -12.01 -13.25
CA PRO A 144 -40.83 -11.31 -14.47
C PRO A 144 -40.27 -9.90 -14.17
N PHE A 145 -39.05 -9.83 -13.66
CA PHE A 145 -38.40 -8.56 -13.31
C PHE A 145 -38.34 -7.58 -14.49
N VAL A 146 -38.66 -6.30 -14.28
CA VAL A 146 -38.63 -5.27 -15.34
C VAL A 146 -37.57 -4.22 -15.05
N VAL A 147 -36.90 -3.69 -16.08
CA VAL A 147 -35.90 -2.63 -15.91
C VAL A 147 -36.50 -1.41 -15.18
N GLY A 148 -35.81 -0.95 -14.13
CA GLY A 148 -36.23 0.17 -13.28
C GLY A 148 -37.29 -0.18 -12.23
N GLU A 149 -37.61 -1.46 -12.08
CA GLU A 149 -38.51 -1.93 -11.01
C GLU A 149 -37.77 -1.93 -9.67
N SER A 150 -38.39 -1.31 -8.65
CA SER A 150 -37.89 -1.33 -7.27
C SER A 150 -38.90 -2.02 -6.35
N LEU A 151 -38.44 -2.99 -5.56
CA LEU A 151 -39.29 -3.80 -4.68
C LEU A 151 -38.67 -3.88 -3.28
N PHE A 152 -39.50 -3.78 -2.24
CA PHE A 152 -39.17 -4.14 -0.87
C PHE A 152 -39.85 -5.48 -0.56
N ILE A 153 -39.06 -6.50 -0.26
CA ILE A 153 -39.51 -7.89 -0.20
C ILE A 153 -39.16 -8.50 1.15
N ASP A 154 -40.17 -9.13 1.78
CA ASP A 154 -39.97 -10.10 2.87
C ASP A 154 -39.67 -11.48 2.27
N THR A 155 -38.41 -11.87 2.31
CA THR A 155 -37.90 -13.09 1.67
C THR A 155 -38.36 -14.37 2.36
N ARG A 156 -38.88 -14.29 3.60
CA ARG A 156 -39.42 -15.44 4.32
C ARG A 156 -40.68 -16.00 3.67
N GLY A 157 -41.45 -15.14 3.00
CA GLY A 157 -42.62 -15.55 2.22
C GLY A 157 -42.29 -16.00 0.80
N CYS A 158 -41.10 -15.65 0.31
CA CYS A 158 -40.67 -15.94 -1.07
C CYS A 158 -40.24 -17.39 -1.27
N THR A 159 -40.26 -17.83 -2.52
CA THR A 159 -39.79 -19.16 -2.94
C THR A 159 -38.61 -19.06 -3.90
N ASN A 160 -37.83 -20.14 -3.99
CA ASN A 160 -36.61 -20.22 -4.81
C ASN A 160 -35.62 -19.10 -4.53
N ASN A 161 -35.51 -18.72 -3.25
CA ASN A 161 -34.62 -17.65 -2.81
C ASN A 161 -33.19 -17.89 -3.30
N PRO A 162 -32.53 -16.88 -3.91
CA PRO A 162 -31.14 -16.98 -4.30
C PRO A 162 -30.27 -17.33 -3.07
N PRO A 163 -29.23 -18.17 -3.23
CA PRO A 163 -28.46 -18.71 -2.10
C PRO A 163 -27.68 -17.65 -1.30
N PHE A 164 -27.54 -16.43 -1.83
CA PHE A 164 -26.89 -15.30 -1.16
C PHE A 164 -27.85 -14.42 -0.34
N ILE A 165 -29.17 -14.62 -0.48
CA ILE A 165 -30.16 -13.98 0.37
C ILE A 165 -30.19 -14.74 1.70
N THR A 166 -29.80 -14.06 2.77
CA THR A 166 -29.60 -14.68 4.10
C THR A 166 -30.32 -13.93 5.21
N GLN A 167 -31.16 -12.95 4.85
CA GLN A 167 -31.86 -12.07 5.77
C GLN A 167 -33.33 -11.94 5.34
N ASP A 168 -34.17 -11.50 6.27
CA ASP A 168 -35.62 -11.45 6.05
C ASP A 168 -36.03 -10.35 5.07
N PHE A 169 -35.38 -9.17 5.11
CA PHE A 169 -35.83 -8.00 4.36
C PHE A 169 -34.77 -7.47 3.40
N TYR A 170 -35.19 -7.28 2.14
CA TYR A 170 -34.37 -6.70 1.09
C TYR A 170 -35.15 -5.65 0.31
N TYR A 171 -34.49 -4.52 0.05
CA TYR A 171 -34.85 -3.66 -1.06
C TYR A 171 -34.07 -4.11 -2.28
N ILE A 172 -34.75 -4.27 -3.41
CA ILE A 172 -34.16 -4.65 -4.66
C ILE A 172 -34.48 -3.63 -5.73
N ASP A 173 -33.51 -3.40 -6.60
CA ASP A 173 -33.66 -2.52 -7.76
C ASP A 173 -33.15 -3.24 -9.00
N VAL A 174 -34.02 -3.36 -10.01
CA VAL A 174 -33.72 -4.03 -11.26
C VAL A 174 -33.00 -3.04 -12.17
N VAL A 175 -31.68 -3.02 -12.06
CA VAL A 175 -30.79 -2.10 -12.78
C VAL A 175 -30.91 -2.25 -14.30
N CYS A 176 -30.94 -3.49 -14.78
CA CYS A 176 -31.05 -3.81 -16.20
C CYS A 176 -31.65 -5.21 -16.36
N ALA A 177 -32.24 -5.49 -17.52
CA ALA A 177 -32.74 -6.82 -17.86
C ALA A 177 -32.66 -7.03 -19.37
N THR A 178 -32.22 -8.21 -19.76
CA THR A 178 -32.31 -8.67 -21.15
C THR A 178 -33.43 -9.68 -21.29
N GLY A 179 -33.84 -9.96 -22.52
CA GLY A 179 -34.66 -11.14 -22.81
C GLY A 179 -34.01 -12.43 -22.32
N PRO A 180 -34.76 -13.55 -22.30
CA PRO A 180 -34.21 -14.86 -21.99
C PRO A 180 -32.99 -15.20 -22.87
N ALA A 181 -32.06 -16.00 -22.34
CA ALA A 181 -31.04 -16.61 -23.20
C ALA A 181 -31.71 -17.53 -24.24
N GLN A 182 -30.97 -17.96 -25.26
CA GLN A 182 -31.50 -18.93 -26.23
C GLN A 182 -31.95 -20.21 -25.51
N GLY A 183 -33.26 -20.51 -25.56
CA GLY A 183 -33.88 -21.63 -24.83
C GLY A 183 -34.36 -21.30 -23.41
N GLY A 184 -34.06 -20.12 -22.88
CA GLY A 184 -34.52 -19.65 -21.58
C GLY A 184 -36.01 -19.29 -21.57
N ARG A 185 -36.64 -19.42 -20.40
CA ARG A 185 -38.06 -19.19 -20.15
C ARG A 185 -38.33 -17.81 -19.56
N VAL A 186 -37.39 -17.29 -18.79
CA VAL A 186 -37.51 -16.00 -18.10
C VAL A 186 -36.41 -15.03 -18.47
N ASN A 187 -36.65 -13.74 -18.24
CA ASN A 187 -35.67 -12.69 -18.52
C ASN A 187 -34.43 -12.80 -17.61
N ARG A 188 -33.31 -12.20 -18.04
CA ARG A 188 -32.03 -12.18 -17.31
C ARG A 188 -31.77 -10.79 -16.72
N PRO A 189 -32.32 -10.50 -15.53
CA PRO A 189 -32.10 -9.23 -14.85
C PRO A 189 -30.74 -9.18 -14.15
N LEU A 190 -30.10 -8.02 -14.22
CA LEU A 190 -29.13 -7.55 -13.24
C LEU A 190 -29.90 -6.79 -12.16
N ILE A 191 -29.82 -7.28 -10.94
CA ILE A 191 -30.55 -6.76 -9.78
C ILE A 191 -29.55 -6.34 -8.71
N GLN A 192 -29.75 -5.16 -8.15
CA GLN A 192 -29.12 -4.71 -6.93
C GLN A 192 -29.98 -5.12 -5.74
N PHE A 193 -29.42 -5.89 -4.81
CA PHE A 193 -30.04 -6.27 -3.55
C PHE A 193 -29.40 -5.48 -2.42
N VAL A 194 -30.21 -4.82 -1.62
CA VAL A 194 -29.80 -4.06 -0.42
C VAL A 194 -30.51 -4.66 0.78
N SER A 195 -29.75 -5.29 1.68
CA SER A 195 -30.30 -5.80 2.94
C SER A 195 -30.54 -4.65 3.91
N TYR A 196 -31.73 -4.60 4.51
CA TYR A 196 -32.06 -3.64 5.55
C TYR A 196 -31.55 -4.06 6.93
N THR A 197 -31.25 -5.36 7.12
CA THR A 197 -30.81 -5.88 8.42
C THR A 197 -29.31 -5.65 8.69
N ASN A 198 -28.48 -5.76 7.66
CA ASN A 198 -27.01 -5.67 7.82
C ASN A 198 -26.34 -4.77 6.77
N SER A 199 -27.12 -3.94 6.08
CA SER A 199 -26.66 -2.97 5.08
C SER A 199 -25.80 -3.58 3.96
N LYS A 200 -25.98 -4.86 3.63
CA LYS A 200 -25.24 -5.53 2.56
C LYS A 200 -25.79 -5.15 1.19
N LEU A 201 -24.88 -4.75 0.29
CA LEU A 201 -25.17 -4.57 -1.13
C LEU A 201 -24.63 -5.76 -1.93
N ILE A 202 -25.50 -6.37 -2.74
CA ILE A 202 -25.16 -7.47 -3.64
C ILE A 202 -25.68 -7.11 -5.03
N LEU A 203 -24.84 -7.21 -6.06
CA LEU A 203 -25.29 -7.17 -7.45
C LEU A 203 -25.39 -8.60 -7.95
N ALA A 204 -26.54 -9.03 -8.44
CA ALA A 204 -26.71 -10.38 -8.94
C ALA A 204 -27.44 -10.43 -10.28
N ILE A 205 -27.07 -11.42 -11.08
CA ILE A 205 -27.63 -11.72 -12.38
C ILE A 205 -28.34 -13.06 -12.25
N ARG A 206 -29.63 -13.11 -12.63
CA ARG A 206 -30.34 -14.37 -12.80
C ARG A 206 -29.97 -14.98 -14.15
N GLU A 207 -29.64 -16.26 -14.14
CA GLU A 207 -29.33 -17.06 -15.31
C GLU A 207 -30.43 -18.12 -15.50
N ASP A 208 -30.89 -18.32 -16.74
CA ASP A 208 -31.79 -19.41 -17.12
C ASP A 208 -31.27 -20.02 -18.42
N ASP A 209 -30.84 -21.27 -18.35
CA ASP A 209 -30.32 -22.03 -19.49
C ASP A 209 -31.42 -22.84 -20.22
N GLY A 210 -32.69 -22.63 -19.83
CA GLY A 210 -33.85 -23.35 -20.34
C GLY A 210 -34.19 -24.62 -19.56
N THR A 211 -33.25 -25.14 -18.77
CA THR A 211 -33.44 -26.31 -17.91
C THR A 211 -33.42 -25.90 -16.44
N THR A 212 -32.42 -25.14 -16.02
CA THR A 212 -32.17 -24.67 -14.66
C THR A 212 -32.16 -23.15 -14.56
N ILE A 213 -32.61 -22.65 -13.41
CA ILE A 213 -32.55 -21.22 -13.08
C ILE A 213 -31.56 -21.06 -11.94
N GLY A 214 -30.52 -20.27 -12.16
CA GLY A 214 -29.42 -20.04 -11.24
C GLY A 214 -29.12 -18.55 -11.05
N TRP A 215 -28.15 -18.26 -10.18
CA TRP A 215 -27.74 -16.89 -9.92
C TRP A 215 -26.22 -16.74 -9.87
N ARG A 216 -25.72 -15.71 -10.54
CA ARG A 216 -24.36 -15.22 -10.38
C ARG A 216 -24.41 -13.93 -9.57
N TYR A 217 -23.56 -13.78 -8.57
CA TYR A 217 -23.58 -12.57 -7.74
C TYR A 217 -22.17 -12.05 -7.47
N PHE A 218 -22.09 -10.73 -7.38
CA PHE A 218 -20.93 -9.95 -7.01
C PHE A 218 -21.20 -9.33 -5.66
N ARG A 219 -20.30 -9.54 -4.70
CA ARG A 219 -20.35 -8.86 -3.41
C ARG A 219 -19.36 -7.70 -3.49
N ALA A 220 -19.84 -6.47 -3.38
CA ALA A 220 -18.93 -5.34 -3.19
C ALA A 220 -18.18 -5.57 -1.87
N VAL A 221 -16.88 -5.27 -1.84
CA VAL A 221 -16.11 -5.27 -0.59
C VAL A 221 -16.68 -4.14 0.25
N GLN A 222 -17.47 -4.50 1.27
CA GLN A 222 -18.12 -3.53 2.15
C GLN A 222 -17.14 -3.13 3.25
N TYR A 223 -16.81 -1.85 3.29
CA TYR A 223 -16.21 -1.23 4.47
C TYR A 223 -17.33 -1.13 5.53
N ASP A 224 -17.06 -1.57 6.76
CA ASP A 224 -18.03 -1.40 7.84
C ASP A 224 -18.12 0.07 8.27
N SER A 225 -19.16 0.35 9.06
CA SER A 225 -19.69 1.71 9.24
C SER A 225 -18.97 2.57 10.27
N ASP A 226 -17.68 2.34 10.58
CA ASP A 226 -16.93 3.29 11.43
C ASP A 226 -15.37 3.27 11.38
N ASN A 227 -14.64 2.41 10.64
CA ASN A 227 -13.19 2.65 10.36
C ASN A 227 -12.50 1.57 9.51
N ASN A 228 -11.72 2.02 8.52
CA ASN A 228 -10.38 1.54 8.09
C ASN A 228 -10.11 0.04 7.86
N THR A 229 -11.09 -0.85 7.99
CA THR A 229 -10.87 -2.30 7.93
C THR A 229 -11.81 -2.96 6.93
N VAL A 230 -11.25 -3.90 6.17
CA VAL A 230 -11.97 -4.76 5.25
C VAL A 230 -11.97 -6.16 5.87
N THR A 231 -13.11 -6.60 6.37
CA THR A 231 -13.27 -7.95 6.91
C THR A 231 -13.77 -8.88 5.81
N ILE A 232 -12.89 -9.73 5.28
CA ILE A 232 -13.24 -10.77 4.31
C ILE A 232 -13.59 -12.04 5.10
N PRO A 233 -14.81 -12.60 4.96
CA PRO A 233 -15.16 -13.85 5.60
C PRO A 233 -14.37 -15.00 4.98
N GLY A 234 -13.19 -15.29 5.53
CA GLY A 234 -12.22 -16.25 5.03
C GLY A 234 -10.82 -15.65 4.95
N ALA A 235 -10.06 -16.05 3.92
CA ALA A 235 -8.75 -15.49 3.62
C ALA A 235 -8.80 -14.64 2.35
N LEU A 236 -8.06 -13.52 2.33
CA LEU A 236 -7.73 -12.85 1.08
C LEU A 236 -6.69 -13.70 0.34
N LYS A 237 -7.14 -14.44 -0.68
CA LYS A 237 -6.24 -15.25 -1.52
C LYS A 237 -5.68 -14.39 -2.66
N ALA A 238 -4.47 -13.87 -2.49
CA ALA A 238 -3.68 -13.34 -3.61
C ALA A 238 -3.07 -14.52 -4.38
N VAL A 239 -3.49 -14.74 -5.63
CA VAL A 239 -2.92 -15.76 -6.52
C VAL A 239 -1.93 -15.11 -7.49
N ASN A 240 -0.92 -15.89 -7.89
CA ASN A 240 0.15 -15.45 -8.78
C ASN A 240 -0.39 -14.77 -10.05
N GLY A 241 -0.13 -13.47 -10.20
CA GLY A 241 -0.54 -12.64 -11.35
C GLY A 241 -1.97 -12.06 -11.31
N GLY A 242 -2.79 -12.38 -10.30
CA GLY A 242 -4.17 -11.86 -10.18
C GLY A 242 -4.32 -10.67 -9.21
N ALA A 243 -3.33 -10.46 -8.35
CA ALA A 243 -3.30 -9.37 -7.38
C ALA A 243 -1.86 -8.84 -7.27
N GLU A 244 -1.61 -7.71 -7.91
CA GLU A 244 -0.35 -6.98 -7.77
C GLU A 244 -0.46 -6.02 -6.59
N LEU A 245 0.46 -6.17 -5.65
CA LEU A 245 0.69 -5.24 -4.57
C LEU A 245 1.58 -4.11 -5.13
N SER A 246 1.05 -2.88 -5.19
CA SER A 246 1.79 -1.70 -5.68
C SER A 246 2.99 -1.33 -4.78
N GLN A 247 3.75 -0.28 -5.10
CA GLN A 247 4.81 0.19 -4.20
C GLN A 247 4.24 0.57 -2.82
N ASN A 248 4.95 0.20 -1.73
CA ASN A 248 4.50 0.37 -0.34
C ASN A 248 3.18 -0.34 -0.01
N ALA A 249 2.90 -1.46 -0.68
CA ALA A 249 1.60 -2.15 -0.59
C ALA A 249 1.18 -2.68 0.78
N ILE A 250 2.12 -2.96 1.68
CA ILE A 250 1.80 -3.43 3.04
C ILE A 250 2.32 -2.40 4.05
N ASN A 251 1.41 -1.57 4.55
CA ASN A 251 1.67 -0.62 5.64
C ASN A 251 0.92 -1.09 6.90
N ILE A 252 1.64 -1.51 7.94
CA ILE A 252 1.04 -1.89 9.23
C ILE A 252 1.26 -0.75 10.23
N ARG A 253 0.20 0.01 10.55
CA ARG A 253 0.25 1.23 11.39
C ARG A 253 -0.72 1.13 12.57
N GLY A 254 -0.43 1.83 13.67
CA GLY A 254 -1.27 1.83 14.88
C GLY A 254 -0.44 1.93 16.18
N ALA A 255 -1.10 1.85 17.34
CA ALA A 255 -0.43 1.66 18.65
C ALA A 255 -0.11 0.17 18.89
N GLY A 256 0.82 -0.15 19.79
CA GLY A 256 1.19 -1.52 20.15
C GLY A 256 2.05 -2.26 19.11
N ASN A 257 2.30 -3.54 19.36
CA ASN A 257 3.08 -4.36 18.44
C ASN A 257 2.37 -4.57 17.09
N LYS A 258 3.14 -4.62 16.00
CA LYS A 258 2.66 -4.84 14.62
C LYS A 258 3.05 -6.22 14.15
N HIS A 259 2.06 -7.06 13.90
CA HIS A 259 2.25 -8.49 13.70
C HIS A 259 1.91 -8.92 12.27
N LEU A 260 2.68 -9.86 11.76
CA LEU A 260 2.37 -10.72 10.63
C LEU A 260 2.40 -12.16 11.13
N TRP A 261 1.21 -12.74 11.35
CA TRP A 261 1.07 -14.11 11.86
C TRP A 261 0.99 -15.15 10.75
N PHE A 262 1.56 -16.31 11.03
CA PHE A 262 1.47 -17.49 10.20
C PHE A 262 0.80 -18.61 11.01
N PHE A 263 -0.35 -19.09 10.54
CA PHE A 263 -1.10 -20.18 11.17
C PHE A 263 -1.15 -21.41 10.26
N ASN A 264 -1.28 -22.60 10.83
CA ASN A 264 -1.62 -23.80 10.07
C ASN A 264 -3.13 -23.89 9.80
N ALA A 265 -3.56 -24.90 9.04
CA ALA A 265 -4.97 -25.09 8.68
C ALA A 265 -5.90 -25.32 9.88
N SER A 266 -5.37 -25.80 11.01
CA SER A 266 -6.11 -25.95 12.27
C SER A 266 -6.13 -24.68 13.14
N GLY A 267 -5.52 -23.58 12.68
CA GLY A 267 -5.46 -22.31 13.41
C GLY A 267 -4.36 -22.22 14.47
N ALA A 268 -3.43 -23.17 14.53
CA ALA A 268 -2.28 -23.10 15.44
C ALA A 268 -1.18 -22.21 14.85
N GLU A 269 -0.56 -21.37 15.70
CA GLU A 269 0.54 -20.48 15.29
C GLU A 269 1.77 -21.29 14.88
N MET A 270 2.26 -21.05 13.66
CA MET A 270 3.47 -21.62 13.10
C MET A 270 4.65 -20.65 13.16
N GLY A 271 4.37 -19.35 13.13
CA GLY A 271 5.38 -18.32 13.20
C GLY A 271 4.79 -16.93 13.29
N LEU A 272 5.66 -15.99 13.62
CA LEU A 272 5.30 -14.59 13.79
C LEU A 272 6.49 -13.72 13.40
N VAL A 273 6.22 -12.71 12.58
CA VAL A 273 7.13 -11.58 12.38
C VAL A 273 6.45 -10.36 12.97
N TYR A 274 7.09 -9.69 13.92
CA TYR A 274 6.48 -8.52 14.54
C TYR A 274 7.47 -7.43 14.90
N ALA A 275 7.02 -6.18 14.78
CA ALA A 275 7.72 -5.03 15.31
C ALA A 275 7.04 -4.58 16.61
N SER A 276 7.81 -4.42 17.67
CA SER A 276 7.32 -3.98 18.97
C SER A 276 7.54 -2.49 19.20
N ASP A 277 6.87 -1.96 20.23
CA ASP A 277 6.98 -0.54 20.59
C ASP A 277 8.39 -0.13 21.06
N ASP A 278 9.23 -1.08 21.45
CA ASP A 278 10.65 -0.89 21.78
C ASP A 278 11.57 -0.75 20.55
N LYS A 279 10.99 -0.70 19.35
CA LYS A 279 11.69 -0.58 18.06
C LYS A 279 12.55 -1.79 17.71
N VAL A 280 12.18 -2.97 18.21
CA VAL A 280 12.79 -4.25 17.84
C VAL A 280 11.92 -4.94 16.80
N LEU A 281 12.57 -5.54 15.80
CA LEU A 281 11.95 -6.47 14.87
C LEU A 281 12.24 -7.90 15.33
N HIS A 282 11.19 -8.67 15.55
CA HIS A 282 11.24 -10.03 16.05
C HIS A 282 10.84 -11.03 14.96
N LEU A 283 11.60 -12.12 14.88
CA LEU A 283 11.38 -13.25 13.96
C LEU A 283 11.25 -14.52 14.80
N ARG A 284 10.04 -15.07 14.92
CA ARG A 284 9.72 -16.20 15.82
C ARG A 284 9.09 -17.37 15.09
N ALA A 285 9.46 -18.59 15.49
CA ALA A 285 8.73 -19.82 15.13
C ALA A 285 7.80 -20.24 16.26
N ALA A 286 6.50 -20.36 15.95
CA ALA A 286 5.43 -20.65 16.91
C ALA A 286 5.58 -19.84 18.21
N GLN A 287 5.42 -20.46 19.38
CA GLN A 287 5.59 -19.82 20.69
C GLN A 287 7.04 -19.82 21.21
N GLY A 288 8.02 -20.10 20.34
CA GLY A 288 9.43 -20.17 20.72
C GLY A 288 10.10 -18.82 20.97
N PRO A 289 11.41 -18.79 21.23
CA PRO A 289 12.16 -17.53 21.23
C PRO A 289 12.22 -16.89 19.84
N SER A 290 12.36 -15.57 19.79
CA SER A 290 12.61 -14.82 18.56
C SER A 290 14.10 -14.55 18.36
N VAL A 291 14.48 -14.38 17.09
CA VAL A 291 15.68 -13.63 16.72
C VAL A 291 15.27 -12.17 16.60
N ASP A 292 16.01 -11.29 17.28
CA ASP A 292 15.64 -9.90 17.48
C ASP A 292 16.63 -8.97 16.79
N ILE A 293 16.14 -8.08 15.94
CA ILE A 293 16.93 -7.02 15.31
C ILE A 293 16.57 -5.71 16.01
N GLN A 294 17.50 -5.18 16.78
CA GLN A 294 17.32 -3.96 17.55
C GLN A 294 17.55 -2.71 16.71
N SER A 295 17.00 -1.58 17.13
CA SER A 295 17.15 -0.30 16.42
C SER A 295 18.60 0.23 16.35
N ASN A 296 19.52 -0.30 17.15
CA ASN A 296 20.96 0.00 17.07
C ASN A 296 21.72 -0.90 16.08
N GLY A 297 21.01 -1.79 15.37
CA GLY A 297 21.58 -2.73 14.40
C GLY A 297 22.05 -4.06 14.99
N ASN A 298 21.95 -4.27 16.30
CA ASN A 298 22.30 -5.55 16.91
C ASN A 298 21.31 -6.65 16.52
N VAL A 299 21.83 -7.86 16.33
CA VAL A 299 21.03 -9.08 16.19
C VAL A 299 21.22 -9.94 17.42
N ILE A 300 20.14 -10.28 18.12
CA ILE A 300 20.15 -11.11 19.33
C ILE A 300 19.46 -12.43 19.01
N ALA A 301 20.20 -13.53 19.14
CA ALA A 301 19.67 -14.89 19.07
C ALA A 301 19.84 -15.53 20.47
N PRO A 302 18.76 -15.81 21.21
CA PRO A 302 18.85 -16.20 22.62
C PRO A 302 19.49 -17.58 22.88
N ASN A 303 19.61 -18.42 21.85
CA ASN A 303 20.30 -19.72 21.94
C ASN A 303 21.62 -19.71 21.14
N TYR A 304 21.54 -19.99 19.84
CA TYR A 304 22.68 -20.02 18.94
C TYR A 304 22.29 -19.40 17.59
N LEU A 305 23.26 -18.75 16.94
CA LEU A 305 23.17 -18.36 15.54
C LEU A 305 23.87 -19.45 14.72
N GLU A 306 23.11 -20.37 14.13
CA GLU A 306 23.65 -21.43 13.28
C GLU A 306 23.90 -20.91 11.86
N ALA A 307 25.13 -21.02 11.38
CA ALA A 307 25.52 -20.84 9.99
C ALA A 307 25.95 -22.19 9.42
N LYS A 308 25.31 -22.65 8.34
CA LYS A 308 25.63 -23.94 7.71
C LYS A 308 26.92 -23.90 6.88
N ASP A 309 27.24 -22.73 6.36
CA ASP A 309 28.47 -22.43 5.62
C ASP A 309 29.33 -21.46 6.47
N ASP A 310 29.80 -20.36 5.89
CA ASP A 310 30.67 -19.40 6.57
C ASP A 310 29.91 -18.24 7.23
N ILE A 311 30.53 -17.66 8.27
CA ILE A 311 30.20 -16.32 8.78
C ILE A 311 31.28 -15.36 8.28
N HIS A 312 30.95 -14.49 7.31
CA HIS A 312 31.86 -13.47 6.80
C HIS A 312 31.63 -12.13 7.50
N SER A 313 32.70 -11.48 7.95
CA SER A 313 32.69 -10.09 8.43
C SER A 313 33.53 -9.24 7.47
N GLY A 314 33.06 -8.04 7.11
CA GLY A 314 33.86 -7.09 6.35
C GLY A 314 35.05 -6.50 7.14
N ARG A 315 35.14 -6.82 8.44
CA ARG A 315 36.23 -6.47 9.37
C ARG A 315 36.44 -7.64 10.34
N ASN A 316 36.67 -7.33 11.61
CA ASN A 316 36.95 -8.32 12.65
C ASN A 316 35.66 -9.02 13.10
N ILE A 317 35.78 -10.28 13.50
CA ILE A 317 34.83 -10.96 14.40
C ILE A 317 35.43 -10.83 15.80
N SER A 318 34.81 -10.01 16.65
CA SER A 318 35.31 -9.73 18.00
C SER A 318 34.43 -10.39 19.06
N SER A 319 35.06 -11.05 20.03
CA SER A 319 34.40 -11.58 21.24
C SER A 319 35.14 -11.02 22.46
N VAL A 320 34.41 -10.41 23.39
CA VAL A 320 34.98 -9.91 24.67
C VAL A 320 35.32 -11.08 25.61
N GLY A 321 34.64 -12.21 25.44
CA GLY A 321 34.87 -13.43 26.20
C GLY A 321 35.80 -14.38 25.46
N LEU A 322 35.31 -15.59 25.16
CA LEU A 322 36.01 -16.61 24.42
C LEU A 322 35.28 -16.96 23.12
N ILE A 323 36.01 -17.52 22.17
CA ILE A 323 35.44 -18.24 21.01
C ILE A 323 35.58 -19.73 21.32
N GLN A 324 34.46 -20.41 21.57
CA GLN A 324 34.46 -21.85 21.82
C GLN A 324 34.34 -22.61 20.50
N ALA A 325 35.45 -23.19 20.04
CA ALA A 325 35.49 -23.99 18.83
C ALA A 325 35.80 -25.45 19.16
N GLY A 326 34.84 -26.35 18.97
CA GLY A 326 35.02 -27.79 19.26
C GLY A 326 36.12 -28.45 18.43
N ALA A 327 36.31 -28.00 17.18
CA ALA A 327 37.40 -28.46 16.31
C ALA A 327 38.66 -27.57 16.39
N GLY A 328 38.62 -26.45 17.13
CA GLY A 328 39.66 -25.42 17.16
C GLY A 328 39.40 -24.25 16.19
N LEU A 329 40.14 -23.16 16.38
CA LEU A 329 40.16 -22.00 15.49
C LEU A 329 41.30 -22.16 14.48
N TYR A 330 41.03 -21.94 13.20
CA TYR A 330 41.99 -22.08 12.11
C TYR A 330 42.18 -20.73 11.41
N ASP A 331 43.42 -20.40 11.05
CA ASP A 331 43.76 -19.22 10.26
C ASP A 331 43.54 -19.51 8.77
N THR A 332 44.23 -20.53 8.28
CA THR A 332 44.12 -21.10 6.93
C THR A 332 43.72 -22.58 7.06
N PRO A 333 43.08 -23.20 6.04
CA PRO A 333 42.74 -24.63 6.09
C PRO A 333 43.89 -25.51 6.60
N GLY A 334 43.66 -26.21 7.71
CA GLY A 334 44.63 -27.09 8.37
C GLY A 334 45.59 -26.42 9.36
N VAL A 335 45.66 -25.09 9.43
CA VAL A 335 46.55 -24.35 10.32
C VAL A 335 45.80 -23.81 11.53
N ARG A 336 46.04 -24.37 12.72
CA ARG A 336 45.44 -23.89 13.98
C ARG A 336 46.03 -22.53 14.38
N VAL A 337 45.18 -21.66 14.89
CA VAL A 337 45.62 -20.41 15.53
C VAL A 337 46.41 -20.74 16.79
N TYR A 338 47.50 -19.99 17.03
CA TYR A 338 48.30 -20.18 18.23
C TYR A 338 47.56 -19.70 19.49
N SER A 339 47.75 -20.44 20.58
CA SER A 339 47.20 -20.14 21.90
C SER A 339 48.18 -20.60 22.98
N PRO A 340 48.00 -20.25 24.26
CA PRO A 340 48.82 -20.80 25.34
C PRO A 340 48.87 -22.34 25.36
N ASN A 341 47.82 -23.02 24.88
CA ASN A 341 47.73 -24.48 24.78
C ASN A 341 48.17 -25.03 23.40
N ASN A 342 48.44 -24.15 22.43
CA ASN A 342 48.99 -24.45 21.11
C ASN A 342 50.03 -23.38 20.77
N PRO A 343 51.17 -23.34 21.47
CA PRO A 343 52.16 -22.29 21.29
C PRO A 343 52.79 -22.40 19.88
N PRO A 344 53.31 -21.29 19.33
CA PRO A 344 54.08 -21.36 18.10
C PRO A 344 55.28 -22.30 18.26
N PRO A 345 55.67 -23.03 17.20
CA PRO A 345 56.91 -23.79 17.21
C PRO A 345 58.07 -22.90 17.65
N GLN A 346 58.91 -23.42 18.54
CA GLN A 346 60.08 -22.69 19.01
C GLN A 346 60.97 -22.37 17.79
N GLN A 347 61.27 -21.10 17.56
CA GLN A 347 62.06 -20.67 16.42
C GLN A 347 63.43 -21.34 16.48
N ASP A 348 63.82 -22.07 15.43
CA ASP A 348 65.16 -22.63 15.33
C ASP A 348 66.17 -21.50 15.12
N LEU A 349 66.94 -21.19 16.17
CA LEU A 349 67.96 -20.14 16.17
C LEU A 349 69.34 -20.65 15.74
N SER A 350 69.48 -21.96 15.48
CA SER A 350 70.73 -22.59 15.01
C SER A 350 71.36 -21.88 13.80
N PRO A 351 70.60 -21.33 12.83
CA PRO A 351 71.17 -20.60 11.70
C PRO A 351 71.90 -19.30 12.08
N TYR A 352 71.61 -18.71 13.24
CA TYR A 352 72.25 -17.48 13.73
C TYR A 352 73.51 -17.75 14.57
N ALA A 353 73.69 -18.99 15.06
CA ALA A 353 74.89 -19.42 15.78
C ALA A 353 75.92 -19.99 14.78
N ARG A 354 76.84 -19.16 14.27
CA ARG A 354 77.95 -19.65 13.44
C ARG A 354 79.00 -20.38 14.29
N ARG A 355 79.68 -21.36 13.70
CA ARG A 355 80.58 -22.33 14.34
C ARG A 355 81.82 -21.76 15.06
N ASP A 356 82.15 -20.49 14.82
CA ASP A 356 83.26 -19.76 15.48
C ASP A 356 82.79 -18.81 16.59
N SER A 357 81.51 -18.88 16.97
CA SER A 357 80.97 -18.07 18.06
C SER A 357 81.20 -18.75 19.42
N ILE A 358 81.51 -17.93 20.44
CA ILE A 358 81.62 -18.41 21.82
C ILE A 358 80.20 -18.64 22.34
N THR A 359 79.86 -19.89 22.67
CA THR A 359 78.53 -20.24 23.19
C THR A 359 78.32 -19.79 24.63
N THR A 360 79.40 -19.66 25.41
CA THR A 360 79.32 -19.17 26.80
C THR A 360 80.63 -18.52 27.25
N VAL A 361 80.57 -17.22 27.55
CA VAL A 361 81.55 -16.50 28.38
C VAL A 361 80.95 -16.25 29.75
N GLY A 362 81.76 -16.29 30.80
CA GLY A 362 81.28 -16.04 32.15
C GLY A 362 82.35 -15.49 33.07
N LEU A 363 81.90 -15.06 34.24
CA LEU A 363 82.74 -14.65 35.35
C LEU A 363 82.51 -15.65 36.47
N SER A 364 83.59 -16.24 37.00
CA SER A 364 83.45 -17.18 38.11
C SER A 364 82.86 -16.45 39.31
N SER A 365 81.70 -16.92 39.81
CA SER A 365 80.93 -16.26 40.87
C SER A 365 80.65 -14.76 40.62
N ASN A 366 80.48 -14.36 39.36
CA ASN A 366 80.27 -12.97 38.94
C ASN A 366 81.44 -12.03 39.30
N ASN A 367 82.68 -12.55 39.42
CA ASN A 367 83.87 -11.76 39.73
C ASN A 367 84.65 -11.40 38.47
N PRO A 368 84.83 -10.10 38.14
CA PRO A 368 85.55 -9.66 36.93
C PRO A 368 87.05 -10.01 36.92
N ALA A 369 87.64 -10.37 38.07
CA ALA A 369 89.04 -10.80 38.14
C ALA A 369 89.28 -12.22 37.60
N TYR A 370 88.22 -13.01 37.44
CA TYR A 370 88.27 -14.42 37.01
C TYR A 370 87.33 -14.68 35.82
N PRO A 371 87.67 -14.16 34.63
CA PRO A 371 86.93 -14.44 33.41
C PRO A 371 87.22 -15.85 32.89
N TYR A 372 86.20 -16.54 32.40
CA TYR A 372 86.34 -17.89 31.82
C TYR A 372 85.54 -18.05 30.51
N MET A 373 85.95 -19.03 29.72
CA MET A 373 85.16 -19.60 28.62
C MET A 373 84.73 -21.02 29.00
N ARG A 374 83.52 -21.44 28.62
CA ARG A 374 83.05 -22.82 28.85
C ARG A 374 83.05 -23.59 27.54
N GLN A 375 83.70 -24.75 27.53
CA GLN A 375 83.68 -25.65 26.38
C GLN A 375 82.31 -26.34 26.28
N GLU A 376 81.65 -26.22 25.13
CA GLU A 376 80.30 -26.76 24.90
C GLU A 376 80.25 -28.30 25.00
N SER A 377 81.23 -29.00 24.41
CA SER A 377 81.21 -30.46 24.31
C SER A 377 81.48 -31.18 25.64
N THR A 378 82.19 -30.54 26.56
CA THR A 378 82.67 -31.17 27.82
C THR A 378 82.17 -30.46 29.07
N GLY A 379 81.64 -29.23 28.94
CA GLY A 379 81.31 -28.36 30.06
C GLY A 379 82.54 -27.80 30.81
N ALA A 380 83.77 -28.09 30.36
CA ALA A 380 85.00 -27.68 31.02
C ALA A 380 85.12 -26.15 31.06
N VAL A 381 85.60 -25.63 32.19
CA VAL A 381 85.91 -24.21 32.38
C VAL A 381 87.36 -23.99 31.97
N ILE A 382 87.57 -23.07 31.03
CA ILE A 382 88.87 -22.59 30.60
C ILE A 382 89.00 -21.18 31.14
N GLU A 383 89.76 -21.04 32.23
CA GLU A 383 90.05 -19.73 32.83
C GLU A 383 90.88 -18.89 31.85
N LEU A 384 90.42 -17.69 31.54
CA LEU A 384 91.20 -16.68 30.84
C LEU A 384 92.16 -16.05 31.85
N ALA A 385 93.32 -15.56 31.39
CA ALA A 385 94.42 -15.09 32.24
C ALA A 385 93.93 -14.21 33.42
N PRO A 386 93.88 -14.75 34.65
CA PRO A 386 93.37 -14.01 35.80
C PRO A 386 94.32 -12.89 36.19
N GLN A 387 93.80 -11.83 36.82
CA GLN A 387 94.63 -10.68 37.21
C GLN A 387 95.79 -11.08 38.13
N ASP A 388 95.58 -12.03 39.03
CA ASP A 388 96.61 -12.54 39.95
C ASP A 388 97.70 -13.33 39.22
N TRP A 389 97.32 -14.13 38.22
CA TRP A 389 98.28 -14.87 37.40
C TRP A 389 99.16 -13.90 36.61
N VAL A 390 98.58 -12.85 36.01
CA VAL A 390 99.34 -11.81 35.29
C VAL A 390 100.28 -11.09 36.26
N ARG A 391 99.82 -10.74 37.46
CA ARG A 391 100.63 -10.04 38.46
C ARG A 391 101.80 -10.87 39.01
N GLY A 392 101.63 -12.18 39.11
CA GLY A 392 102.67 -13.09 39.62
C GLY A 392 103.73 -13.47 38.58
N ASN A 393 103.39 -13.45 37.29
CA ASN A 393 104.27 -13.96 36.23
C ASN A 393 104.94 -12.87 35.38
N PHE A 394 104.50 -11.61 35.49
CA PHE A 394 105.06 -10.50 34.71
C PHE A 394 105.56 -9.35 35.60
N LEU A 395 106.66 -8.71 35.16
CA LEU A 395 107.22 -7.52 35.81
C LEU A 395 106.24 -6.34 35.68
N GLN A 396 105.97 -5.68 36.80
CA GLN A 396 104.95 -4.62 36.87
C GLN A 396 105.55 -3.20 36.74
N GLY A 397 106.87 -3.08 36.74
CA GLY A 397 107.58 -1.82 36.56
C GLY A 397 109.06 -1.89 36.92
N MET A 398 109.82 -0.86 36.53
CA MET A 398 111.23 -0.69 36.87
C MET A 398 111.48 0.74 37.36
N ARG A 399 112.35 0.92 38.36
CA ARG A 399 112.75 2.25 38.89
C ARG A 399 114.18 2.23 39.44
N LEU A 400 114.70 3.39 39.85
CA LEU A 400 115.90 3.47 40.69
C LEU A 400 115.50 3.60 42.17
N GLY A 401 116.15 2.83 43.04
CA GLY A 401 115.92 2.82 44.49
C GLY A 401 116.44 4.06 45.21
N ALA A 402 116.61 3.96 46.53
CA ALA A 402 117.15 5.04 47.36
C ALA A 402 118.61 5.38 46.99
N GLN A 403 118.98 6.65 47.13
CA GLN A 403 120.33 7.13 46.84
C GLN A 403 121.30 6.80 47.99
N GLY A 404 122.33 6.02 47.69
CA GLY A 404 123.51 5.85 48.52
C GLY A 404 124.65 6.77 48.07
N ALA A 405 125.66 6.92 48.92
CA ALA A 405 126.90 7.63 48.62
C ALA A 405 128.11 6.79 49.06
N ALA A 406 129.18 6.83 48.28
CA ALA A 406 130.48 6.29 48.64
C ALA A 406 131.54 7.34 48.34
N ASN A 407 132.52 7.51 49.23
CA ASN A 407 133.63 8.44 49.04
C ASN A 407 134.97 7.72 49.22
N ASN A 408 136.05 8.36 48.79
CA ASN A 408 137.40 7.80 48.89
C ASN A 408 138.17 8.23 50.15
N ASN A 409 137.55 8.97 51.09
CA ASN A 409 138.20 9.50 52.29
C ASN A 409 139.64 10.03 52.07
N ASN A 410 139.85 10.78 50.97
CA ASN A 410 141.14 11.34 50.57
C ASN A 410 142.24 10.31 50.24
N GLY A 411 141.87 9.11 49.77
CA GLY A 411 142.80 8.07 49.31
C GLY A 411 142.18 7.11 48.30
N GLY A 412 142.76 7.02 47.10
CA GLY A 412 142.32 6.08 46.06
C GLY A 412 141.01 6.46 45.34
N TRP A 413 140.28 5.46 44.82
CA TRP A 413 139.06 5.62 44.03
C TRP A 413 137.80 5.57 44.90
N ALA A 414 136.79 6.39 44.59
CA ALA A 414 135.44 6.24 45.16
C ALA A 414 134.64 5.26 44.28
N VAL A 415 134.25 4.12 44.86
CA VAL A 415 133.62 3.02 44.12
C VAL A 415 132.19 2.82 44.59
N ALA A 416 131.23 2.88 43.66
CA ALA A 416 129.86 2.47 43.93
C ALA A 416 129.78 0.93 44.04
N PRO A 417 128.92 0.38 44.91
CA PRO A 417 128.72 -1.07 45.01
C PRO A 417 128.32 -1.72 43.68
N ASN A 418 128.68 -2.99 43.52
CA ASN A 418 128.31 -3.79 42.35
C ASN A 418 126.79 -3.80 42.12
N GLY A 419 126.37 -3.71 40.86
CA GLY A 419 124.95 -3.67 40.49
C GLY A 419 124.25 -2.33 40.72
N ALA A 420 124.92 -1.35 41.34
CA ALA A 420 124.38 0.00 41.46
C ALA A 420 124.64 0.85 40.21
N VAL A 421 123.66 1.68 39.85
CA VAL A 421 123.80 2.70 38.82
C VAL A 421 124.33 3.97 39.45
N LEU A 422 125.42 4.50 38.91
CA LEU A 422 125.97 5.78 39.35
C LEU A 422 125.04 6.90 38.89
N THR A 423 124.53 7.69 39.82
CA THR A 423 123.58 8.76 39.52
C THR A 423 124.18 10.15 39.57
N ALA A 424 125.33 10.31 40.23
CA ALA A 424 126.13 11.53 40.18
C ALA A 424 127.56 11.25 40.69
N SER A 425 128.52 12.07 40.27
CA SER A 425 129.86 12.14 40.84
C SER A 425 130.11 13.55 41.39
N TYR A 426 130.92 13.63 42.43
CA TYR A 426 131.32 14.88 43.07
C TYR A 426 132.81 14.83 43.35
N GLN A 427 133.54 15.89 42.99
CA GLN A 427 134.96 16.02 43.24
C GLN A 427 135.23 17.34 43.94
N ASP A 428 135.91 17.25 45.08
CA ASP A 428 136.36 18.38 45.88
C ASP A 428 137.89 18.32 46.02
N ALA A 429 138.51 19.36 46.57
CA ALA A 429 139.96 19.49 46.70
C ALA A 429 140.60 18.32 47.48
N ASN A 430 139.86 17.71 48.40
CA ASN A 430 140.38 16.69 49.33
C ASN A 430 139.65 15.34 49.25
N TYR A 431 138.66 15.15 48.37
CA TYR A 431 138.02 13.84 48.20
C TYR A 431 137.19 13.76 46.92
N THR A 432 136.93 12.52 46.48
CA THR A 432 135.95 12.19 45.44
C THR A 432 134.83 11.39 46.08
N ALA A 433 133.58 11.69 45.70
CA ALA A 433 132.41 10.91 46.08
C ALA A 433 131.55 10.56 44.86
N VAL A 434 130.86 9.43 44.95
CA VAL A 434 129.89 8.97 43.96
C VAL A 434 128.57 8.68 44.65
N TYR A 435 127.48 9.16 44.04
CA TYR A 435 126.12 8.80 44.42
C TYR A 435 125.64 7.68 43.52
N TYR A 436 124.98 6.69 44.10
CA TYR A 436 124.49 5.52 43.37
C TYR A 436 123.09 5.12 43.83
N ARG A 437 122.37 4.44 42.95
CA ARG A 437 121.06 3.85 43.23
C ARG A 437 121.01 2.45 42.63
N TYR A 438 120.47 1.48 43.36
CA TYR A 438 120.18 0.17 42.77
C TYR A 438 118.99 0.28 41.82
N PRO A 439 119.03 -0.27 40.61
CA PRO A 439 117.82 -0.51 39.87
C PRO A 439 116.91 -1.44 40.69
N GLN A 440 115.60 -1.20 40.60
CA GLN A 440 114.59 -2.01 41.25
C GLN A 440 113.56 -2.45 40.21
N TYR A 441 113.09 -3.68 40.32
CA TYR A 441 111.90 -4.14 39.60
C TYR A 441 110.76 -4.40 40.58
N ASN A 442 109.54 -4.20 40.10
CA ASN A 442 108.32 -4.51 40.83
C ASN A 442 107.81 -5.89 40.43
N LEU A 443 107.73 -6.78 41.42
CA LEU A 443 107.02 -8.04 41.32
C LEU A 443 105.96 -8.07 42.41
N ASN A 444 104.71 -8.31 41.99
CA ASN A 444 103.56 -8.44 42.90
C ASN A 444 103.45 -7.29 43.93
N GLY A 445 103.63 -6.04 43.49
CA GLY A 445 103.56 -4.85 44.34
C GLY A 445 104.81 -4.60 45.21
N THR A 446 105.77 -5.52 45.23
CA THR A 446 107.00 -5.42 46.03
C THR A 446 108.18 -5.05 45.13
N TRP A 447 108.99 -4.09 45.57
CA TRP A 447 110.17 -3.63 44.85
C TRP A 447 111.43 -4.33 45.33
N TYR A 448 112.15 -4.98 44.40
CA TYR A 448 113.38 -5.72 44.69
C TYR A 448 114.59 -5.03 44.03
N ASN A 449 115.71 -4.90 44.76
CA ASN A 449 116.96 -4.40 44.20
C ASN A 449 117.55 -5.42 43.22
N THR A 450 117.99 -4.94 42.05
CA THR A 450 118.72 -5.75 41.08
C THR A 450 120.21 -5.74 41.41
N GLY A 451 120.83 -6.90 41.53
CA GLY A 451 122.29 -7.01 41.64
C GLY A 451 122.88 -6.88 43.05
N ALA A 452 122.06 -6.93 44.10
CA ALA A 452 122.55 -7.24 45.45
C ALA A 452 122.53 -8.77 45.63
N ILE A 453 123.65 -9.42 45.31
CA ILE A 453 123.93 -10.82 45.69
C ILE A 453 125.21 -10.81 46.51
#